data_AF-A0A316ADV8-F1
#
_entry.id   AF-A0A316ADV8-F1
#
_cell.length_a   1.000
_cell.length_b   1.000
_cell.length_c   1.000
_cell.angle_alpha   90.00
_cell.angle_beta   90.00
_cell.angle_gamma   90.00
#
_symmetry.space_group_name_H-M   'P 1'
#
loop_
_entity.id
_entity.type
_entity.pdbx_description
1 polymer ?
#
loop_
_entity_poly.entity_id
_entity_poly.type
_entity_poly.pdbx_seq_one_letter_code
_entity_poly.pdbx_strand_id
1 'polypeptide(L)'
;MIIFMHQLFTGSHMARVEKLLLKLLSGNSDNNFSIDELKIILLQLGFYEIKGAGSHTLYKMDGIDDLINIQSVKGGQAKAYQIRQIRNIIIKHKLVKL
;
A
#
# COMPACT_ATOMS: atom_id res chain seq x y z
N MET A 1 -8.08 -17.35 9.31
CA MET A 1 -7.47 -17.57 7.98
C MET A 1 -6.60 -16.37 7.61
N ILE A 2 -5.46 -16.19 8.27
CA ILE A 2 -4.43 -15.21 7.90
C ILE A 2 -3.16 -16.03 7.62
N ILE A 3 -3.14 -16.71 6.48
CA ILE A 3 -1.96 -17.42 5.98
C ILE A 3 -1.79 -16.95 4.54
N PHE A 4 -1.12 -15.82 4.33
CA PHE A 4 -0.66 -15.45 2.98
C PHE A 4 0.58 -14.56 2.96
N MET A 5 1.47 -14.70 3.95
CA MET A 5 2.73 -13.91 3.99
C MET A 5 4.00 -14.76 4.06
N HIS A 6 3.96 -16.07 3.81
CA HIS A 6 5.16 -16.92 4.01
C HIS A 6 5.66 -17.75 2.84
N GLN A 7 5.15 -17.64 1.61
CA GLN A 7 5.58 -18.59 0.58
C GLN A 7 5.98 -18.12 -0.82
N LEU A 8 6.05 -16.82 -1.18
CA LEU A 8 6.43 -16.48 -2.58
C LEU A 8 7.42 -15.33 -2.83
N PHE A 9 8.10 -14.76 -1.83
CA PHE A 9 9.08 -13.70 -2.10
C PHE A 9 10.41 -13.91 -1.35
N THR A 10 11.50 -13.97 -2.11
CA THR A 10 12.88 -14.16 -1.63
C THR A 10 13.33 -12.99 -0.73
N GLY A 11 14.24 -13.26 0.21
CA GLY A 11 14.55 -12.40 1.36
C GLY A 11 14.96 -10.94 1.08
N SER A 12 15.36 -10.59 -0.14
CA SER A 12 15.67 -9.20 -0.51
C SER A 12 14.41 -8.35 -0.79
N HIS A 13 13.34 -8.96 -1.31
CA HIS A 13 12.10 -8.25 -1.62
C HIS A 13 11.31 -7.91 -0.35
N MET A 14 11.22 -8.87 0.59
CA MET A 14 10.61 -8.65 1.91
C MET A 14 11.29 -7.51 2.67
N ALA A 15 12.63 -7.47 2.69
CA ALA A 15 13.38 -6.40 3.34
C ALA A 15 13.13 -5.01 2.72
N ARG A 16 12.86 -4.94 1.41
CA ARG A 16 12.49 -3.68 0.75
C ARG A 16 11.08 -3.24 1.14
N VAL A 17 10.11 -4.16 1.14
CA VAL A 17 8.72 -3.88 1.51
C VAL A 17 8.62 -3.45 2.96
N GLU A 18 9.34 -4.10 3.87
CA GLU A 18 9.41 -3.75 5.28
C GLU A 18 9.93 -2.32 5.47
N LYS A 19 11.02 -1.95 4.79
CA LYS A 19 11.53 -0.56 4.81
C LYS A 19 10.50 0.46 4.31
N LEU A 20 9.76 0.11 3.27
CA LEU A 20 8.69 0.96 2.73
C LEU A 20 7.52 1.10 3.71
N LEU A 21 7.13 0.01 4.37
CA LEU A 21 6.10 0.02 5.42
C LEU A 21 6.54 0.87 6.61
N LEU A 22 7.76 0.70 7.12
CA LEU A 22 8.29 1.51 8.22
C LEU A 22 8.32 3.01 7.85
N LYS A 23 8.79 3.32 6.63
CA LYS A 23 8.76 4.69 6.10
C LYS A 23 7.34 5.24 6.04
N LEU A 24 6.37 4.46 5.57
CA LEU A 24 4.97 4.87 5.46
C LEU A 24 4.40 5.15 6.85
N LEU A 25 4.55 4.20 7.78
CA LEU A 25 4.02 4.27 9.14
C LEU A 25 4.65 5.40 9.97
N SER A 26 5.90 5.78 9.68
CA SER A 26 6.57 6.91 10.34
C SER A 26 5.82 8.25 10.19
N GLY A 27 5.05 8.42 9.10
CA GLY A 27 4.35 9.66 8.80
C GLY A 27 5.22 10.86 8.40
N ASN A 28 6.54 10.70 8.40
CA ASN A 28 7.51 11.77 8.12
C ASN A 28 7.84 11.88 6.61
N SER A 29 7.31 10.98 5.79
CA SER A 29 7.67 10.83 4.37
C SER A 29 6.47 10.90 3.43
N ASP A 30 5.38 11.56 3.84
CA ASP A 30 4.15 11.64 3.05
C ASP A 30 4.34 12.34 1.68
N ASN A 31 5.44 13.04 1.41
CA ASN A 31 5.73 13.62 0.07
C ASN A 31 6.71 12.78 -0.77
N ASN A 32 7.15 11.62 -0.27
CA ASN A 32 8.28 10.88 -0.82
C ASN A 32 7.92 9.42 -1.08
N PHE A 33 6.83 9.18 -1.81
CA PHE A 33 6.49 7.84 -2.30
C PHE A 33 6.14 7.91 -3.77
N SER A 34 6.74 7.01 -4.54
CA SER A 34 6.23 6.68 -5.87
C SER A 34 4.91 5.91 -5.75
N ILE A 35 4.12 5.98 -6.80
CA ILE A 35 2.89 5.20 -6.93
C ILE A 35 3.19 3.70 -6.85
N ASP A 36 4.24 3.23 -7.53
CA ASP A 36 4.58 1.81 -7.56
C ASP A 36 4.99 1.28 -6.18
N GLU A 37 5.65 2.09 -5.34
CA GLU A 37 5.92 1.73 -3.95
C GLU A 37 4.63 1.53 -3.15
N LEU A 38 3.63 2.40 -3.33
CA LEU A 38 2.32 2.23 -2.67
C LEU A 38 1.60 0.98 -3.17
N LYS A 39 1.64 0.71 -4.48
CA LYS A 39 1.04 -0.51 -5.05
C LYS A 39 1.66 -1.76 -4.46
N ILE A 40 2.98 -1.82 -4.39
CA ILE A 40 3.70 -2.97 -3.80
C ILE A 40 3.28 -3.15 -2.34
N ILE A 41 3.20 -2.08 -1.54
CA ILE A 41 2.72 -2.16 -0.16
C ILE A 41 1.30 -2.75 -0.10
N LEU A 42 0.37 -2.22 -0.90
CA LEU A 42 -1.03 -2.67 -0.89
C LEU A 42 -1.17 -4.15 -1.27
N LEU A 43 -0.49 -4.58 -2.33
CA LEU A 43 -0.49 -5.98 -2.76
C LEU A 43 0.06 -6.91 -1.68
N GLN A 44 1.12 -6.49 -0.97
CA GLN A 44 1.74 -7.27 0.11
C GLN A 44 0.86 -7.36 1.36
N LEU A 45 0.00 -6.37 1.59
CA LEU A 45 -1.00 -6.40 2.67
C LEU A 45 -2.26 -7.20 2.31
N GLY A 46 -2.37 -7.70 1.06
CA GLY A 46 -3.51 -8.49 0.60
C GLY A 46 -4.62 -7.67 -0.06
N PHE A 47 -4.38 -6.40 -0.39
CA PHE A 47 -5.28 -5.66 -1.28
C PHE A 47 -5.12 -6.14 -2.72
N TYR A 48 -6.21 -6.17 -3.47
CA TYR A 48 -6.24 -6.50 -4.89
C TYR A 48 -6.93 -5.39 -5.71
N GLU A 49 -6.54 -5.28 -6.97
CA GLU A 49 -7.09 -4.30 -7.90
C GLU A 49 -8.48 -4.74 -8.37
N ILE A 50 -9.46 -3.84 -8.30
CA ILE A 50 -10.85 -4.12 -8.73
C ILE A 50 -11.25 -3.42 -10.03
N LYS A 51 -10.54 -2.36 -10.41
CA LYS A 51 -10.80 -1.62 -11.66
C LYS A 51 -9.54 -0.85 -12.06
N GLY A 52 -8.99 -1.14 -13.24
CA GLY A 52 -7.72 -0.61 -13.73
C GLY A 52 -7.77 -0.13 -15.18
N ALA A 53 -8.81 0.64 -15.56
CA ALA A 53 -8.86 1.27 -16.88
C ALA A 53 -8.68 2.78 -16.74
N GLY A 54 -7.44 3.27 -16.92
CA GLY A 54 -7.09 4.70 -16.96
C GLY A 54 -6.10 5.15 -15.89
N SER A 55 -6.09 6.45 -15.58
CA SER A 55 -5.19 7.07 -14.58
C SER A 55 -5.62 6.83 -13.13
N HIS A 56 -6.58 5.93 -12.89
CA HIS A 56 -7.11 5.63 -11.57
C HIS A 56 -7.15 4.12 -11.36
N THR A 57 -6.55 3.66 -10.27
CA THR A 57 -6.59 2.27 -9.85
C THR A 57 -7.26 2.18 -8.48
N LEU A 58 -8.27 1.33 -8.38
CA LEU A 58 -9.01 1.06 -7.16
C LEU A 58 -8.53 -0.26 -6.53
N TYR A 59 -8.23 -0.23 -5.24
CA TYR A 59 -7.77 -1.37 -4.45
C TYR A 59 -8.77 -1.68 -3.34
N LYS A 60 -9.07 -2.97 -3.18
CA LYS A 60 -9.96 -3.53 -2.14
C LYS A 60 -9.27 -4.67 -1.42
N MET A 61 -9.63 -4.94 -0.17
CA MET A 61 -9.25 -6.14 0.57
C MET A 61 -10.50 -6.79 1.14
N ASP A 62 -10.57 -8.13 1.12
CA ASP A 62 -11.73 -8.83 1.68
C ASP A 62 -11.77 -8.68 3.21
N GLY A 63 -12.95 -8.40 3.75
CA GLY A 63 -13.14 -8.12 5.17
C GLY A 63 -12.79 -6.69 5.59
N ILE A 64 -12.46 -5.79 4.65
CA ILE A 64 -12.23 -4.37 4.89
C ILE A 64 -13.15 -3.55 3.98
N ASP A 65 -13.96 -2.68 4.58
CA ASP A 65 -14.90 -1.83 3.83
C ASP A 65 -14.24 -0.60 3.19
N ASP A 66 -13.03 -0.22 3.63
CA ASP A 66 -12.30 0.91 3.09
C ASP A 66 -11.76 0.61 1.68
N LEU A 67 -12.17 1.43 0.70
CA LEU A 67 -11.69 1.39 -0.68
C LEU A 67 -10.57 2.40 -0.89
N ILE A 68 -9.47 1.98 -1.51
CA ILE A 68 -8.32 2.84 -1.78
C ILE A 68 -8.30 3.23 -3.26
N ASN A 69 -8.23 4.53 -3.53
CA ASN A 69 -8.12 5.06 -4.89
C ASN A 69 -6.74 5.70 -5.10
N ILE A 70 -5.92 5.09 -5.94
CA ILE A 70 -4.66 5.65 -6.39
C ILE A 70 -4.86 6.28 -7.76
N GLN A 71 -4.84 7.60 -7.80
CA GLN A 71 -4.73 8.39 -9.01
C GLN A 71 -3.27 8.53 -9.44
N SER A 72 -2.98 8.12 -10.66
CA SER A 72 -1.74 8.39 -11.38
C SER A 72 -1.60 9.87 -11.71
N VAL A 73 -0.46 10.44 -11.37
CA VAL A 73 -0.06 11.81 -11.75
C VAL A 73 1.14 11.78 -12.68
N LYS A 74 1.33 12.85 -13.47
CA LYS A 74 2.56 13.05 -14.23
C LYS A 74 3.76 13.05 -13.28
N GLY A 75 4.76 12.23 -13.58
CA GLY A 75 5.97 12.08 -12.75
C GLY A 75 5.96 10.89 -11.76
N GLY A 76 4.86 10.13 -11.67
CA GLY A 76 4.83 8.85 -10.95
C GLY A 76 4.88 8.94 -9.42
N GLN A 77 4.89 10.14 -8.84
CA GLN A 77 4.85 10.35 -7.38
C GLN A 77 3.42 10.35 -6.87
N ALA A 78 3.17 9.69 -5.75
CA ALA A 78 1.87 9.73 -5.12
C ALA A 78 1.64 11.07 -4.42
N LYS A 79 0.38 11.52 -4.38
CA LYS A 79 0.02 12.75 -3.67
C LYS A 79 0.05 12.47 -2.15
N ALA A 80 0.50 13.44 -1.37
CA ALA A 80 0.65 13.26 0.09
C ALA A 80 -0.62 12.82 0.81
N TYR A 81 -1.78 13.30 0.38
CA TYR A 81 -3.04 12.87 0.97
C TYR A 81 -3.33 11.38 0.73
N GLN A 82 -2.90 10.81 -0.41
CA GLN A 82 -3.12 9.39 -0.72
C GLN A 82 -2.28 8.53 0.21
N ILE A 83 -1.04 8.95 0.45
CA ILE A 83 -0.11 8.27 1.36
C ILE A 83 -0.67 8.30 2.79
N ARG A 84 -1.15 9.48 3.24
CA ARG A 84 -1.84 9.63 4.53
C ARG A 84 -3.10 8.77 4.64
N GLN A 85 -3.92 8.71 3.59
CA GLN A 85 -5.13 7.88 3.57
C GLN A 85 -4.79 6.39 3.72
N ILE A 86 -3.83 5.89 2.95
CA ILE A 86 -3.39 4.50 3.01
C ILE A 86 -2.85 4.17 4.40
N ARG A 87 -1.97 5.02 4.95
CA ARG A 87 -1.45 4.87 6.32
C ARG A 87 -2.58 4.76 7.35
N ASN A 88 -3.57 5.64 7.27
CA ASN A 88 -4.68 5.66 8.22
C ASN A 88 -5.51 4.37 8.13
N ILE A 89 -5.74 3.84 6.93
CA ILE A 89 -6.45 2.57 6.73
C ILE A 89 -5.68 1.40 7.34
N ILE A 90 -4.36 1.34 7.11
CA ILE A 90 -3.48 0.31 7.68
C ILE A 90 -3.53 0.32 9.21
N ILE A 91 -3.47 1.50 9.83
CA ILE A 91 -3.54 1.66 11.28
C ILE A 91 -4.93 1.31 11.81
N LYS A 92 -6.00 1.83 11.17
CA LYS A 92 -7.40 1.60 11.55
C LYS A 92 -7.73 0.11 11.64
N HIS A 93 -7.27 -0.66 10.66
CA HIS A 93 -7.54 -2.11 10.56
C HIS A 93 -6.43 -3.00 11.15
N LYS A 94 -5.40 -2.40 11.79
CA LYS A 94 -4.28 -3.12 12.42
C LYS A 94 -3.63 -4.16 11.47
N LEU A 95 -3.42 -3.76 10.21
CA LEU A 95 -2.93 -4.66 9.14
C LEU A 95 -1.45 -5.03 9.27
N VAL A 96 -0.74 -4.38 10.19
CA VAL A 96 0.66 -4.63 10.50
C VAL A 96 0.82 -4.73 12.02
N LYS A 97 1.72 -5.61 12.46
CA LYS A 97 2.20 -5.63 13.83
C LYS A 97 3.49 -4.82 13.88
N LEU A 98 3.53 -3.81 14.75
CA LEU A 98 4.75 -3.06 15.09
C LEU A 98 5.57 -3.86 16.11
#